data_AF-A0A530LQ89-F1
#
_entry.id   AF-A0A530LQ89-F1
#
_cell.length_a   1.000
_cell.length_b   1.000
_cell.length_c   1.000
_cell.angle_alpha   90.00
_cell.angle_beta   90.00
_cell.angle_gamma   90.00
#
_symmetry.space_group_name_H-M   'P 1'
#
loop_
_entity.id
_entity.type
_entity.pdbx_description
1 polymer ?
#
loop_
_entity_poly.entity_id
_entity_poly.type
_entity_poly.pdbx_seq_one_letter_code
_entity_poly.pdbx_strand_id
1 'polypeptide(L)'
;MHAKLMIGAMAMAMSALLQPAAAAPDWQMVAKTFGKPGTEMPDGVYRVGLPRTDLKVSLDGVALKPGFALGGWVAFEPMGIQAMVMGDIVLTQDEVNPVMKKLEESGIEI
;
A
#
# COMPACT_ATOMS: atom_id res chain seq x y z
N MET A 1 -59.15 33.34 -19.87
CA MET A 1 -58.33 32.99 -21.04
C MET A 1 -57.11 33.91 -21.03
N HIS A 2 -55.91 33.35 -20.90
CA HIS A 2 -54.63 33.76 -21.51
C HIS A 2 -53.50 33.03 -20.78
N ALA A 3 -53.02 31.97 -21.42
CA ALA A 3 -51.87 31.18 -21.02
C ALA A 3 -50.58 31.99 -21.17
N LYS A 4 -49.65 31.85 -20.22
CA LYS A 4 -48.20 32.02 -20.45
C LYS A 4 -47.44 31.10 -19.51
N LEU A 5 -46.88 30.07 -20.14
CA LEU A 5 -45.88 29.13 -19.66
C LEU A 5 -44.58 29.90 -19.38
N MET A 6 -44.02 29.80 -18.17
CA MET A 6 -42.60 30.06 -17.94
C MET A 6 -42.01 28.92 -17.10
N ILE A 7 -41.30 28.06 -17.83
CA ILE A 7 -40.35 27.07 -17.35
C ILE A 7 -39.04 27.81 -17.04
N GLY A 8 -38.42 27.52 -15.89
CA GLY A 8 -37.08 28.00 -15.52
C GLY A 8 -37.09 28.64 -14.13
N ALA A 9 -36.32 28.23 -13.14
CA ALA A 9 -35.02 27.59 -13.20
C ALA A 9 -34.91 26.53 -12.08
N MET A 10 -34.86 25.27 -12.51
CA MET A 10 -34.24 24.21 -11.72
C MET A 10 -32.74 24.28 -12.04
N ALA A 11 -31.97 24.96 -11.19
CA ALA A 11 -30.51 24.83 -11.19
C ALA A 11 -30.08 24.59 -9.74
N MET A 12 -30.51 23.42 -9.26
CA MET A 12 -30.14 22.85 -7.99
C MET A 12 -28.62 22.62 -7.99
N ALA A 13 -27.98 23.08 -6.93
CA ALA A 13 -26.59 22.81 -6.61
C ALA A 13 -26.27 21.32 -6.75
N MET A 14 -25.33 20.97 -7.63
CA MET A 14 -24.57 19.71 -7.60
C MET A 14 -23.43 19.81 -8.61
N SER A 15 -22.45 20.65 -8.28
CA SER A 15 -21.11 20.56 -8.85
C SER A 15 -20.15 20.15 -7.74
N ALA A 16 -20.50 19.07 -7.03
CA ALA A 16 -19.49 18.29 -6.34
C ALA A 16 -18.68 17.63 -7.45
N LEU A 17 -17.43 18.08 -7.58
CA LEU A 17 -16.44 17.57 -8.52
C LEU A 17 -16.49 16.05 -8.52
N LEU A 18 -16.86 15.46 -9.66
CA LEU A 18 -16.57 14.06 -9.98
C LEU A 18 -15.04 13.94 -9.94
N GLN A 19 -14.49 13.55 -8.80
CA GLN A 19 -13.15 13.00 -8.78
C GLN A 19 -13.20 11.75 -9.66
N PRO A 20 -12.32 11.61 -10.66
CA PRO A 20 -12.20 10.34 -11.35
C PRO A 20 -11.94 9.28 -10.28
N ALA A 21 -12.84 8.32 -10.14
CA ALA A 21 -12.54 7.12 -9.37
C ALA A 21 -11.34 6.48 -10.09
N ALA A 22 -10.14 6.66 -9.54
CA ALA A 22 -8.99 5.91 -9.99
C ALA A 22 -9.39 4.44 -9.90
N ALA A 23 -9.17 3.69 -10.99
CA ALA A 23 -9.46 2.26 -10.99
C ALA A 23 -8.77 1.63 -9.77
N ALA A 24 -9.50 0.79 -9.03
CA ALA A 24 -8.95 0.09 -7.89
C ALA A 24 -7.67 -0.64 -8.34
N PRO A 25 -6.56 -0.55 -7.59
CA PRO A 25 -5.29 -1.11 -8.05
C PRO A 25 -5.38 -2.63 -8.18
N ASP A 26 -4.72 -3.19 -9.20
CA ASP A 26 -4.60 -4.65 -9.34
C ASP A 26 -3.54 -5.19 -8.38
N TRP A 27 -3.95 -5.51 -7.16
CA TRP A 27 -3.09 -6.10 -6.15
C TRP A 27 -2.63 -7.53 -6.47
N GLN A 28 -3.20 -8.19 -7.49
CA GLN A 28 -2.76 -9.53 -7.88
C GLN A 28 -1.33 -9.52 -8.39
N MET A 29 -0.92 -8.47 -9.10
CA MET A 29 0.46 -8.34 -9.58
C MET A 29 1.44 -8.17 -8.40
N VAL A 30 1.07 -7.39 -7.39
CA VAL A 30 1.86 -7.21 -6.17
C VAL A 30 1.97 -8.55 -5.43
N ALA A 31 0.85 -9.25 -5.21
CA ALA A 31 0.82 -10.56 -4.56
C ALA A 31 1.71 -11.59 -5.28
N LYS A 32 1.64 -11.63 -6.62
CA LYS A 32 2.47 -12.51 -7.45
C LYS A 32 3.96 -12.18 -7.32
N THR A 33 4.30 -10.90 -7.28
CA THR A 33 5.70 -10.44 -7.13
C THR A 33 6.28 -10.83 -5.77
N PHE A 34 5.50 -10.70 -4.69
CA PHE A 34 5.92 -11.15 -3.36
C PHE A 34 5.76 -12.65 -3.13
N GLY A 35 5.16 -13.39 -4.07
CA GLY A 35 4.89 -14.82 -3.97
C GLY A 35 3.85 -15.20 -2.92
N LYS A 36 3.12 -14.23 -2.37
CA LYS A 36 2.09 -14.45 -1.35
C LYS A 36 1.07 -13.30 -1.32
N PRO A 37 -0.18 -13.56 -0.90
CA PRO A 37 -1.16 -12.51 -0.72
C PRO A 37 -0.80 -11.60 0.45
N GLY A 38 -1.08 -10.32 0.28
CA GLY A 38 -1.23 -9.34 1.34
C GLY A 38 -2.67 -9.22 1.83
N THR A 39 -2.96 -8.14 2.55
CA THR A 39 -4.25 -7.80 3.12
C THR A 39 -4.66 -6.41 2.64
N GLU A 40 -5.87 -6.29 2.11
CA GLU A 40 -6.48 -4.99 1.85
C GLU A 40 -6.91 -4.35 3.17
N MET A 41 -6.53 -3.09 3.33
CA MET A 41 -6.79 -2.22 4.47
C MET A 41 -7.75 -1.10 4.02
N PRO A 42 -8.28 -0.28 4.96
CA PRO A 42 -9.04 0.92 4.59
C PRO A 42 -8.29 1.81 3.58
N ASP A 43 -9.05 2.66 2.88
CA ASP A 43 -8.55 3.62 1.89
C ASP A 43 -7.81 2.98 0.70
N GLY A 44 -8.01 1.69 0.46
CA GLY A 44 -7.45 0.96 -0.67
C GLY A 44 -5.98 0.58 -0.49
N VAL A 45 -5.44 0.68 0.73
CA VAL A 45 -4.06 0.30 1.04
C VAL A 45 -3.90 -1.23 0.99
N TYR A 46 -2.84 -1.73 0.37
CA TYR A 46 -2.52 -3.16 0.33
C TYR A 46 -1.24 -3.46 1.09
N ARG A 47 -1.33 -4.25 2.16
CA ARG A 47 -0.21 -4.56 3.05
C ARG A 47 0.26 -6.00 2.89
N VAL A 48 1.55 -6.20 2.65
CA VAL A 48 2.20 -7.50 2.56
C VAL A 48 3.13 -7.67 3.78
N GLY A 49 2.89 -8.69 4.60
CA GLY A 49 3.79 -9.02 5.71
C GLY A 49 5.06 -9.72 5.23
N LEU A 50 6.22 -9.42 5.77
CA LEU A 50 7.55 -9.96 5.41
C LEU A 50 8.26 -10.54 6.65
N PRO A 51 7.78 -11.65 7.24
CA PRO A 51 8.45 -12.27 8.38
C PRO A 51 9.74 -12.97 7.96
N ARG A 52 10.80 -12.85 8.78
CA ARG A 52 12.09 -13.57 8.59
C ARG A 52 12.04 -15.00 9.13
N THR A 53 11.37 -15.89 8.38
CA THR A 53 11.24 -17.31 8.75
C THR A 53 12.54 -18.12 8.58
N ASP A 54 13.53 -17.54 7.90
CA ASP A 54 14.87 -18.07 7.69
C ASP A 54 15.78 -17.89 8.92
N LEU A 55 15.53 -16.86 9.73
CA LEU A 55 16.35 -16.55 10.90
C LEU A 55 15.98 -17.40 12.12
N LYS A 56 17.00 -17.92 12.81
CA LYS A 56 16.89 -18.61 14.10
C LYS A 56 17.57 -17.76 15.17
N VAL A 57 16.77 -16.94 15.86
CA VAL A 57 17.27 -16.00 16.87
C VAL A 57 16.79 -16.44 18.26
N SER A 58 17.68 -16.35 19.24
CA SER A 58 17.34 -16.51 20.66
C SER A 58 17.88 -15.35 21.48
N LEU A 59 17.17 -15.04 22.56
CA LEU A 59 17.60 -14.10 23.59
C LEU A 59 17.49 -14.82 24.93
N ASP A 60 18.59 -14.90 25.69
CA ASP A 60 18.66 -15.56 27.00
C ASP A 60 18.09 -17.00 26.99
N GLY A 61 18.35 -17.75 25.91
CA GLY A 61 17.88 -19.11 25.73
C GLY A 61 16.42 -19.24 25.27
N VAL A 62 15.68 -18.14 25.14
CA VAL A 62 14.31 -18.13 24.59
C VAL A 62 14.37 -17.92 23.08
N ALA A 63 13.83 -18.88 22.32
CA ALA A 63 13.71 -18.75 20.87
C ALA A 63 12.64 -17.71 20.49
N LEU A 64 13.00 -16.75 19.64
CA LEU A 64 12.10 -15.73 19.15
C LEU A 64 11.37 -16.24 17.91
N LYS A 65 10.02 -16.22 17.95
CA LYS A 65 9.19 -16.58 16.79
C LYS A 65 9.19 -15.42 15.79
N PRO A 66 9.36 -15.67 14.48
CA PRO A 66 9.41 -14.61 13.47
C PRO A 66 8.20 -13.67 13.50
N GLY A 67 6.99 -14.21 13.60
CA GLY A 67 5.76 -13.40 13.66
C GLY A 67 5.61 -12.56 14.95
N PHE A 68 6.46 -12.75 15.95
CA PHE A 68 6.47 -11.97 17.18
C PHE A 68 7.54 -10.87 17.17
N ALA A 69 8.76 -11.18 16.74
CA ALA A 69 9.91 -10.28 16.89
C ALA A 69 10.70 -10.00 15.61
N LEU A 70 10.46 -10.74 14.51
CA LEU A 70 11.16 -10.60 13.23
C LEU A 70 10.18 -10.40 12.08
N GLY A 71 9.10 -9.66 12.34
CA GLY A 71 8.07 -9.34 11.37
C GLY A 71 8.36 -7.99 10.71
N GLY A 72 8.67 -8.00 9.42
CA GLY A 72 8.60 -6.79 8.58
C GLY A 72 7.28 -6.73 7.82
N TRP A 73 7.06 -5.64 7.09
CA TRP A 73 5.95 -5.47 6.15
C TRP A 73 6.21 -4.33 5.18
N VAL A 74 5.49 -4.34 4.08
CA VAL A 74 5.41 -3.24 3.12
C VAL A 74 3.94 -3.01 2.77
N ALA A 75 3.53 -1.76 2.63
CA ALA A 75 2.20 -1.37 2.23
C ALA A 75 2.25 -0.42 1.03
N PHE A 76 1.26 -0.56 0.16
CA PHE A 76 1.10 0.20 -1.07
C PHE A 76 -0.19 1.00 -1.00
N GLU A 77 -0.10 2.30 -1.21
CA GLU A 77 -1.25 3.19 -1.34
C GLU A 77 -1.28 3.78 -2.76
N PRO A 78 -2.43 3.72 -3.46
CA PRO A 78 -2.52 4.27 -4.80
C PRO A 78 -2.43 5.80 -4.82
N MET A 79 -1.52 6.32 -5.65
CA MET A 79 -1.27 7.75 -5.87
C MET A 79 -1.50 8.10 -7.35
N GLY A 80 -2.74 7.91 -7.83
CA GLY A 80 -3.08 8.10 -9.25
C GLY A 80 -2.42 7.04 -10.15
N ILE A 81 -1.42 7.45 -10.94
CA ILE A 81 -0.63 6.53 -11.78
C ILE A 81 0.62 5.98 -11.08
N GLN A 82 0.86 6.40 -9.84
CA GLN A 82 1.98 5.96 -8.99
C GLN A 82 1.42 5.24 -7.76
N ALA A 83 2.31 4.70 -6.93
CA ALA A 83 1.96 4.22 -5.60
C ALA A 83 2.94 4.78 -4.57
N MET A 84 2.43 5.19 -3.42
CA MET A 84 3.26 5.42 -2.25
C MET A 84 3.56 4.06 -1.61
N VAL A 85 4.79 3.90 -1.15
CA VAL A 85 5.22 2.70 -0.44
C VAL A 85 5.71 3.09 0.94
N MET A 86 5.21 2.40 1.97
CA MET A 86 5.66 2.53 3.35
C MET A 86 5.93 1.14 3.91
N GLY A 87 6.89 1.01 4.82
CA GLY A 87 7.14 -0.26 5.48
C GLY A 87 8.34 -0.24 6.41
N ASP A 88 8.47 -1.33 7.16
CA ASP A 88 9.69 -1.67 7.88
C ASP A 88 10.09 -3.11 7.51
N ILE A 89 11.38 -3.35 7.38
CA ILE A 89 11.92 -4.68 7.07
C ILE A 89 13.01 -5.03 8.06
N VAL A 90 13.06 -6.31 8.42
CA VAL A 90 14.05 -6.83 9.37
C VAL A 90 15.24 -7.37 8.60
N LEU A 91 16.38 -6.71 8.78
CA LEU A 91 17.64 -7.03 8.13
C LEU A 91 18.69 -7.43 9.17
N THR A 92 19.54 -8.38 8.79
CA THR A 92 20.81 -8.62 9.46
C THR A 92 21.80 -7.54 9.08
N GLN A 93 22.87 -7.38 9.85
CA GLN A 93 23.88 -6.35 9.62
C GLN A 93 24.48 -6.40 8.20
N ASP A 94 24.74 -7.60 7.69
CA ASP A 94 25.34 -7.79 6.36
C ASP A 94 24.36 -7.52 5.20
N GLU A 95 23.05 -7.50 5.47
CA GLU A 95 22.00 -7.25 4.48
C GLU A 95 21.67 -5.76 4.32
N VAL A 96 22.04 -4.91 5.30
CA VAL A 96 21.70 -3.47 5.29
C VAL A 96 22.20 -2.79 4.02
N ASN A 97 23.50 -2.80 3.76
CA ASN A 97 24.08 -2.08 2.62
C ASN A 97 23.60 -2.62 1.26
N PRO A 98 23.55 -3.96 1.03
CA PRO A 98 22.98 -4.50 -0.21
C PRO A 98 21.53 -4.07 -0.46
N VAL A 99 20.69 -4.03 0.58
CA VAL A 99 19.29 -3.62 0.45
C VAL A 99 19.16 -2.13 0.17
N MET A 100 19.84 -1.28 0.93
CA MET A 100 19.85 0.18 0.69
C MET A 100 20.25 0.50 -0.75
N LYS A 101 21.36 -0.09 -1.21
CA LYS A 101 21.81 0.07 -2.61
C LYS A 101 20.74 -0.35 -3.61
N LYS A 102 20.03 -1.45 -3.37
CA LYS A 102 19.02 -1.94 -4.31
C LYS A 102 17.79 -1.02 -4.37
N LEU A 103 17.40 -0.44 -3.24
CA LEU A 103 16.31 0.53 -3.16
C LEU A 103 16.65 1.80 -3.95
N GLU A 104 17.85 2.35 -3.74
CA GLU A 104 18.36 3.51 -4.49
C GLU A 104 18.42 3.25 -6.01
N GLU A 105 18.99 2.12 -6.43
CA GLU A 105 19.06 1.71 -7.85
C GLU A 105 17.67 1.55 -8.49
N SER A 106 16.65 1.29 -7.67
CA SER A 106 15.26 1.11 -8.09
C SER A 106 14.45 2.40 -8.00
N GLY A 107 15.10 3.53 -7.66
CA GLY A 107 14.49 4.85 -7.56
C GLY A 107 13.60 5.05 -6.33
N ILE A 108 13.76 4.21 -5.31
CA ILE A 108 13.10 4.38 -4.01
C ILE A 108 14.02 5.26 -3.16
N GLU A 109 13.53 6.44 -2.81
CA GLU A 109 14.20 7.36 -1.89
C GLU A 109 14.06 6.84 -0.45
N ILE A 110 15.18 6.76 0.29
CA ILE A 110 15.31 6.12 1.61
C ILE A 110 16.04 7.02 2.60
#